data_AF-A0A545T5G3-F1
#
_entry.id   AF-A0A545T5G3-F1
#
_cell.length_a   1.000
_cell.length_b   1.000
_cell.length_c   1.000
_cell.angle_alpha   90.00
_cell.angle_beta   90.00
_cell.angle_gamma   90.00
#
_symmetry.space_group_name_H-M   'P 1'
#
loop_
_entity.id
_entity.type
_entity.pdbx_description
1 polymer ?
#
loop_
_entity_poly.entity_id
_entity_poly.type
_entity_poly.pdbx_seq_one_letter_code
_entity_poly.pdbx_strand_id
1 'polypeptide(L)'
;MTEETYMVNRKWSQGSRRAFLRAAGIGSASCIIGGSSLVSARDEAQKESERYRRGFKILRDVGGADFDAAINAVAEVSPDLARFVVEYGYGDVLARPNLDLVTREALTVASLIAQGNHPLPTRYHIDGFLNVGGKPEVLVELCFLAIGICGFPAAIDTTAVIRDVLQERGQQMQPVPLGKGDGTERHLRGLRHLAAHGENAPQRLRQLAETSPVFAKLLVEFLHGELLTRDGLDAKTKYLSAISMLATAGNSRQSLRDYVLSALRRGVARDEIIEAIIQLTVYAGFPAALVGFFTIAELFREIDAKAVLLSESDETPDSEPSEAHASRFKRGADTLSVISGGTGQAIVAGFENIAPEIGQMIVTHSYGDIFSRPGIDKKVRELTAIASMASVGTMTSETPLRVHVEAALNVGATPVEVIETLLNLIPYVGYPKVERALALAGNILQEKASN
;
A
#
# COMPACT_ATOMS: atom_id res chain seq x y z
N MET A 1 -8.37 -11.04 42.34
CA MET A 1 -8.56 -10.96 40.89
C MET A 1 -7.67 -9.83 40.43
N THR A 2 -6.45 -10.19 40.00
CA THR A 2 -5.32 -9.28 39.82
C THR A 2 -5.05 -9.09 38.34
N GLU A 3 -4.97 -7.82 37.94
CA GLU A 3 -4.46 -7.31 36.68
C GLU A 3 -2.94 -7.52 36.59
N GLU A 4 -2.48 -8.19 35.53
CA GLU A 4 -1.10 -8.07 35.05
C GLU A 4 -1.18 -7.99 33.52
N THR A 5 -1.07 -6.77 33.00
CA THR A 5 -0.87 -6.49 31.57
C THR A 5 0.36 -5.61 31.43
N TYR A 6 1.11 -5.85 30.34
CA TYR A 6 2.27 -5.12 29.82
C TYR A 6 3.64 -5.44 30.43
N MET A 7 4.46 -6.12 29.62
CA MET A 7 5.70 -5.57 29.07
C MET A 7 6.15 -6.44 27.88
N VAL A 8 6.01 -5.87 26.67
CA VAL A 8 6.56 -6.40 25.42
C VAL A 8 8.02 -5.99 25.34
N ASN A 9 8.93 -6.95 25.48
CA ASN A 9 10.24 -6.91 24.84
C ASN A 9 10.89 -8.29 24.92
N ARG A 10 10.84 -9.10 23.85
CA ARG A 10 11.72 -10.26 23.72
C ARG A 10 12.29 -10.35 22.31
N LYS A 11 13.57 -9.98 22.21
CA LYS A 11 14.50 -10.49 21.21
C LYS A 11 14.48 -12.01 21.29
N TRP A 12 14.10 -12.68 20.21
CA TRP A 12 14.18 -14.14 20.12
C TRP A 12 15.65 -14.54 19.95
N SER A 13 16.23 -15.21 20.97
CA SER A 13 17.52 -15.89 20.82
C SER A 13 17.29 -17.37 20.50
N GLN A 14 18.21 -17.98 19.76
CA GLN A 14 18.11 -19.35 19.24
C GLN A 14 17.92 -20.45 20.31
N GLY A 15 18.04 -20.14 21.61
CA GLY A 15 17.80 -21.07 22.71
C GLY A 15 16.34 -21.37 23.03
N SER A 16 15.38 -20.56 22.57
CA SER A 16 13.96 -20.68 22.98
C SER A 16 13.14 -21.75 22.23
N ARG A 17 13.70 -22.41 21.20
CA ARG A 17 12.99 -23.46 20.43
C ARG A 17 12.93 -24.84 21.12
N ARG A 18 13.71 -25.10 22.18
CA ARG A 18 13.78 -26.43 22.82
C ARG A 18 13.00 -26.60 24.12
N ALA A 19 12.39 -25.55 24.66
CA ALA A 19 11.66 -25.64 25.93
C ALA A 19 10.13 -25.84 25.77
N PHE A 20 9.59 -25.83 24.55
CA PHE A 20 8.15 -26.06 24.32
C PHE A 20 7.79 -27.54 24.02
N LEU A 21 8.78 -28.39 23.77
CA LEU A 21 8.59 -29.81 23.42
C LEU A 21 8.61 -30.79 24.62
N ARG A 22 8.31 -30.34 25.84
CA ARG A 22 8.22 -31.24 27.02
C ARG A 22 6.97 -31.08 27.90
N ALA A 23 5.94 -30.34 27.44
CA ALA A 23 4.70 -30.14 28.19
C ALA A 23 3.45 -30.69 27.47
N ALA A 24 3.58 -31.84 26.80
CA ALA A 24 2.45 -32.63 26.32
C ALA A 24 2.68 -34.10 26.66
N GLY A 25 2.74 -34.39 27.97
CA GLY A 25 2.66 -35.76 28.47
C GLY A 25 1.19 -36.14 28.65
N ILE A 26 0.63 -36.93 27.74
CA ILE A 26 -0.57 -37.73 28.00
C ILE A 26 -0.37 -39.14 27.39
N GLY A 27 -0.21 -40.10 28.29
CA GLY A 27 -1.00 -41.34 28.28
C GLY A 27 -0.72 -42.38 27.21
N SER A 28 0.16 -43.32 27.53
CA SER A 28 0.19 -44.66 26.96
C SER A 28 -1.11 -45.43 27.25
N ALA A 29 -1.78 -45.93 26.21
CA ALA A 29 -2.67 -47.09 26.30
C ALA A 29 -2.63 -47.88 24.99
N SER A 30 -2.04 -49.08 25.07
CA SER A 30 -2.01 -50.08 24.00
C SER A 30 -3.40 -50.65 23.73
N CYS A 31 -3.76 -50.79 22.45
CA CYS A 31 -4.68 -51.82 21.99
C CYS A 31 -4.15 -52.42 20.68
N ILE A 32 -4.08 -53.75 20.64
CA ILE A 32 -3.43 -54.59 19.63
C ILE A 32 -4.47 -55.11 18.62
N ILE A 33 -4.13 -54.97 17.33
CA ILE A 33 -4.47 -55.77 16.13
C ILE A 33 -5.94 -55.99 15.75
N GLY A 34 -6.27 -55.50 14.56
CA GLY A 34 -7.32 -56.03 13.67
C GLY A 34 -7.06 -55.56 12.24
N GLY A 35 -6.45 -56.42 11.41
CA GLY A 35 -6.08 -56.09 10.03
C GLY A 35 -7.29 -55.86 9.13
N SER A 36 -7.28 -54.75 8.40
CA SER A 36 -8.04 -54.53 7.17
C SER A 36 -7.35 -53.43 6.34
N SER A 37 -6.63 -53.89 5.32
CA SER A 37 -6.01 -53.17 4.20
C SER A 37 -5.09 -51.97 4.49
N LEU A 38 -3.80 -52.26 4.55
CA LEU A 38 -2.66 -51.36 4.29
C LEU A 38 -2.61 -50.79 2.84
N VAL A 39 -3.75 -50.76 2.14
CA VAL A 39 -3.86 -50.33 0.73
C VAL A 39 -4.59 -48.99 0.59
N SER A 40 -5.48 -48.59 1.51
CA SER A 40 -6.25 -47.34 1.35
C SER A 40 -5.53 -46.06 1.78
N ALA A 41 -4.50 -46.12 2.62
CA ALA A 41 -3.75 -44.93 3.04
C ALA A 41 -2.57 -44.58 2.11
N ARG A 42 -2.12 -45.54 1.27
CA ARG A 42 -1.07 -45.31 0.27
C ARG A 42 -1.62 -44.76 -1.05
N ASP A 43 -2.89 -45.04 -1.36
CA ASP A 43 -3.53 -44.56 -2.59
C ASP A 43 -4.01 -43.09 -2.50
N GLU A 44 -4.33 -42.56 -1.31
CA GLU A 44 -4.78 -41.16 -1.15
C GLU A 44 -3.64 -40.13 -1.24
N ALA A 45 -2.41 -40.50 -0.84
CA ALA A 45 -1.23 -39.66 -1.04
C ALA A 45 -0.77 -39.62 -2.52
N GLN A 46 -1.36 -40.47 -3.37
CA GLN A 46 -0.89 -40.76 -4.72
C GLN A 46 -1.87 -40.30 -5.80
N LYS A 47 -2.30 -39.03 -5.72
CA LYS A 47 -2.34 -38.09 -6.84
C LYS A 47 -2.69 -36.71 -6.31
N GLU A 48 -1.70 -36.00 -5.76
CA GLU A 48 -1.79 -34.53 -5.69
C GLU A 48 -2.30 -34.01 -7.04
N SER A 49 -3.32 -33.16 -7.02
CA SER A 49 -3.89 -32.64 -8.27
C SER A 49 -2.81 -31.87 -9.04
N GLU A 50 -2.91 -31.83 -10.36
CA GLU A 50 -1.97 -31.02 -11.16
C GLU A 50 -2.01 -29.53 -10.75
N ARG A 51 -3.18 -29.06 -10.30
CA ARG A 51 -3.35 -27.72 -9.72
C ARG A 51 -2.52 -27.57 -8.43
N TYR A 52 -2.58 -28.54 -7.53
CA TYR A 52 -1.80 -28.54 -6.29
C TYR A 52 -0.29 -28.55 -6.57
N ARG A 53 0.20 -29.46 -7.43
CA ARG A 53 1.64 -29.53 -7.76
C ARG A 53 2.16 -28.22 -8.34
N ARG A 54 1.42 -27.65 -9.30
CA ARG A 54 1.74 -26.36 -9.90
C ARG A 54 1.75 -25.24 -8.87
N GLY A 55 0.72 -25.18 -8.03
CA GLY A 55 0.62 -24.20 -6.96
C GLY A 55 1.72 -24.33 -5.92
N PHE A 56 2.04 -25.55 -5.50
CA PHE A 56 3.09 -25.83 -4.54
C PHE A 56 4.48 -25.43 -5.06
N LYS A 57 4.73 -25.57 -6.37
CA LYS A 57 5.94 -25.03 -7.01
C LYS A 57 6.00 -23.51 -6.88
N ILE A 58 4.94 -22.78 -7.25
CA ILE A 58 4.94 -21.32 -7.16
C ILE A 58 5.04 -20.86 -5.70
N LEU A 59 4.31 -21.49 -4.78
CA LEU A 59 4.40 -21.21 -3.33
C LEU A 59 5.84 -21.34 -2.83
N ARG A 60 6.58 -22.36 -3.28
CA ARG A 60 7.99 -22.56 -2.91
C ARG A 60 8.92 -21.53 -3.56
N ASP A 61 8.68 -21.19 -4.82
CA ASP A 61 9.46 -20.15 -5.52
C ASP A 61 9.28 -18.78 -4.84
N VAL A 62 8.06 -18.45 -4.41
CA VAL A 62 7.72 -17.22 -3.67
C VAL A 62 8.23 -17.31 -2.22
N GLY A 63 7.85 -18.32 -1.46
CA GLY A 63 8.15 -18.38 -0.02
C GLY A 63 9.62 -18.70 0.33
N GLY A 64 10.43 -19.16 -0.62
CA GLY A 64 11.86 -19.41 -0.39
C GLY A 64 12.12 -20.56 0.58
N ALA A 65 13.10 -20.40 1.48
CA ALA A 65 13.56 -21.47 2.38
C ALA A 65 12.49 -21.90 3.41
N ASP A 66 11.67 -20.97 3.88
CA ASP A 66 10.63 -21.20 4.91
C ASP A 66 9.21 -21.11 4.32
N PHE A 67 9.05 -21.48 3.04
CA PHE A 67 7.82 -21.27 2.28
C PHE A 67 6.56 -21.93 2.87
N ASP A 68 6.75 -23.04 3.60
CA ASP A 68 5.66 -23.90 4.07
C ASP A 68 5.19 -23.56 5.50
N ALA A 69 5.92 -22.72 6.24
CA ALA A 69 5.58 -22.39 7.63
C ALA A 69 4.17 -21.78 7.76
N ALA A 70 3.84 -20.81 6.89
CA ALA A 70 2.54 -20.16 6.89
C ALA A 70 1.41 -21.11 6.49
N ILE A 71 1.63 -21.94 5.46
CA ILE A 71 0.58 -22.84 4.96
C ILE A 71 0.33 -24.01 5.93
N ASN A 72 1.38 -24.48 6.61
CA ASN A 72 1.26 -25.50 7.65
C ASN A 72 0.47 -24.98 8.85
N ALA A 73 0.70 -23.74 9.28
CA ALA A 73 -0.09 -23.10 10.34
C ALA A 73 -1.58 -22.98 9.95
N VAL A 74 -1.88 -22.68 8.68
CA VAL A 74 -3.27 -22.70 8.18
C VAL A 74 -3.82 -24.13 8.20
N ALA A 75 -3.04 -25.13 7.79
CA ALA A 75 -3.47 -26.53 7.73
C ALA A 75 -3.79 -27.12 9.11
N GLU A 76 -3.12 -26.67 10.18
CA GLU A 76 -3.44 -27.06 11.56
C GLU A 76 -4.88 -26.68 11.96
N VAL A 77 -5.39 -25.57 11.42
CA VAL A 77 -6.75 -25.08 11.69
C VAL A 77 -7.74 -25.56 10.64
N SER A 78 -7.35 -25.55 9.36
CA SER A 78 -8.17 -25.93 8.22
C SER A 78 -7.31 -26.46 7.06
N PRO A 79 -7.20 -27.80 6.91
CA PRO A 79 -6.49 -28.42 5.79
C PRO A 79 -7.08 -28.06 4.43
N ASP A 80 -8.40 -27.90 4.34
CA ASP A 80 -9.07 -27.50 3.10
C ASP A 80 -8.72 -26.06 2.69
N LEU A 81 -8.64 -25.13 3.65
CA LEU A 81 -8.23 -23.76 3.35
C LEU A 81 -6.78 -23.73 2.87
N ALA A 82 -5.88 -24.48 3.52
CA ALA A 82 -4.49 -24.61 3.07
C ALA A 82 -4.43 -25.15 1.64
N ARG A 83 -5.19 -26.21 1.33
CA ARG A 83 -5.27 -26.74 -0.03
C ARG A 83 -5.80 -25.71 -1.04
N PHE A 84 -6.85 -24.94 -0.70
CA PHE A 84 -7.38 -23.91 -1.61
C PHE A 84 -6.38 -22.78 -1.87
N VAL A 85 -5.64 -22.34 -0.86
CA VAL A 85 -4.57 -21.35 -1.05
C VAL A 85 -3.54 -21.87 -2.06
N VAL A 86 -3.11 -23.13 -1.94
CA VAL A 86 -2.16 -23.74 -2.87
C VAL A 86 -2.76 -23.93 -4.26
N GLU A 87 -3.91 -24.61 -4.38
CA GLU A 87 -4.51 -24.96 -5.67
C GLU A 87 -5.01 -23.74 -6.43
N TYR A 88 -5.78 -22.87 -5.78
CA TYR A 88 -6.40 -21.72 -6.44
C TYR A 88 -5.43 -20.53 -6.48
N GLY A 89 -4.96 -20.08 -5.33
CA GLY A 89 -4.12 -18.88 -5.23
C GLY A 89 -2.84 -19.03 -6.03
N TYR A 90 -2.04 -20.04 -5.70
CA TYR A 90 -0.78 -20.26 -6.40
C TYR A 90 -0.96 -21.02 -7.72
N GLY A 91 -1.79 -22.07 -7.73
CA GLY A 91 -1.91 -23.00 -8.85
C GLY A 91 -2.73 -22.49 -10.02
N ASP A 92 -3.82 -21.77 -9.79
CA ASP A 92 -4.71 -21.31 -10.87
C ASP A 92 -4.54 -19.85 -11.22
N VAL A 93 -4.08 -19.03 -10.27
CA VAL A 93 -3.94 -17.59 -10.45
C VAL A 93 -2.48 -17.20 -10.68
N LEU A 94 -1.58 -17.40 -9.71
CA LEU A 94 -0.18 -16.94 -9.86
C LEU A 94 0.62 -17.74 -10.90
N ALA A 95 0.25 -18.99 -11.18
CA ALA A 95 0.93 -19.81 -12.18
C ALA A 95 0.57 -19.48 -13.64
N ARG A 96 -0.36 -18.55 -13.89
CA ARG A 96 -0.82 -18.23 -15.26
C ARG A 96 0.29 -17.54 -16.07
N PRO A 97 0.55 -17.98 -17.32
CA PRO A 97 1.78 -17.63 -18.05
C PRO A 97 1.79 -16.22 -18.66
N ASN A 98 0.65 -15.55 -18.74
CA ASN A 98 0.49 -14.26 -19.42
C ASN A 98 1.11 -13.08 -18.64
N LEU A 99 1.54 -13.30 -17.40
CA LEU A 99 2.26 -12.33 -16.59
C LEU A 99 3.33 -13.06 -15.76
N ASP A 100 4.57 -12.58 -15.81
CA ASP A 100 5.68 -13.20 -15.11
C ASP A 100 5.57 -13.04 -13.59
N LEU A 101 6.21 -13.94 -12.85
CA LEU A 101 6.06 -14.03 -11.40
C LEU A 101 6.63 -12.82 -10.64
N VAL A 102 7.67 -12.16 -11.16
CA VAL A 102 8.22 -10.93 -10.56
C VAL A 102 7.20 -9.81 -10.63
N THR A 103 6.60 -9.60 -11.81
CA THR A 103 5.53 -8.62 -11.98
C THR A 103 4.34 -8.97 -11.09
N ARG A 104 3.93 -10.25 -11.03
CA ARG A 104 2.83 -10.67 -10.15
C ARG A 104 3.08 -10.34 -8.69
N GLU A 105 4.26 -10.63 -8.16
CA GLU A 105 4.57 -10.29 -6.77
C GLU A 105 4.60 -8.78 -6.54
N ALA A 106 5.07 -7.98 -7.51
CA ALA A 106 4.95 -6.52 -7.43
C ALA A 106 3.48 -6.06 -7.36
N LEU A 107 2.57 -6.67 -8.15
CA LEU A 107 1.14 -6.38 -8.09
C LEU A 107 0.48 -6.81 -6.79
N THR A 108 0.93 -7.94 -6.22
CA THR A 108 0.50 -8.42 -4.91
C THR A 108 0.87 -7.41 -3.83
N VAL A 109 2.15 -7.00 -3.78
CA VAL A 109 2.62 -5.97 -2.84
C VAL A 109 1.86 -4.67 -3.03
N ALA A 110 1.63 -4.22 -4.28
CA ALA A 110 0.82 -3.05 -4.58
C ALA A 110 -0.61 -3.15 -4.02
N SER A 111 -1.28 -4.30 -4.19
CA SER A 111 -2.61 -4.55 -3.64
C SER A 111 -2.61 -4.53 -2.11
N LEU A 112 -1.61 -5.14 -1.46
CA LEU A 112 -1.50 -5.20 -0.01
C LEU A 112 -1.21 -3.82 0.60
N ILE A 113 -0.42 -2.98 -0.08
CA ILE A 113 -0.25 -1.56 0.28
C ILE A 113 -1.59 -0.84 0.27
N ALA A 114 -2.39 -1.01 -0.79
CA ALA A 114 -3.69 -0.36 -0.92
C ALA A 114 -4.69 -0.77 0.17
N GLN A 115 -4.56 -1.97 0.74
CA GLN A 115 -5.42 -2.46 1.82
C GLN A 115 -5.01 -1.97 3.21
N GLY A 116 -3.70 -1.86 3.47
CA GLY A 116 -3.17 -1.28 4.70
C GLY A 116 -3.42 -2.06 6.00
N ASN A 117 -3.86 -3.32 5.95
CA ASN A 117 -4.27 -4.11 7.14
C ASN A 117 -3.57 -5.48 7.28
N HIS A 118 -2.53 -5.74 6.50
CA HIS A 118 -2.00 -7.10 6.34
C HIS A 118 -0.48 -7.19 6.53
N PRO A 119 0.08 -6.85 7.71
CA PRO A 119 1.53 -6.81 7.90
C PRO A 119 2.22 -8.16 7.63
N LEU A 120 1.58 -9.28 8.01
CA LEU A 120 2.13 -10.62 7.76
C LEU A 120 2.13 -10.98 6.26
N PRO A 121 1.01 -10.89 5.51
CA PRO A 121 1.05 -11.05 4.06
C PRO A 121 1.95 -10.05 3.33
N THR A 122 1.94 -8.77 3.73
CA THR A 122 2.81 -7.74 3.12
C THR A 122 4.26 -8.12 3.24
N ARG A 123 4.70 -8.56 4.43
CA ARG A 123 6.06 -9.06 4.63
C ARG A 123 6.34 -10.29 3.77
N TYR A 124 5.45 -11.29 3.80
CA TYR A 124 5.62 -12.53 3.03
C TYR A 124 5.82 -12.26 1.53
N HIS A 125 5.03 -11.36 0.94
CA HIS A 125 5.12 -11.02 -0.48
C HIS A 125 6.22 -10.01 -0.82
N ILE A 126 6.70 -9.22 0.14
CA ILE A 126 7.96 -8.47 -0.02
C ILE A 126 9.14 -9.45 -0.11
N ASP A 127 9.22 -10.41 0.83
CA ASP A 127 10.20 -11.50 0.76
C ASP A 127 10.05 -12.31 -0.53
N GLY A 128 8.80 -12.59 -0.91
CA GLY A 128 8.41 -13.30 -2.12
C GLY A 128 8.90 -12.63 -3.39
N PHE A 129 8.61 -11.35 -3.54
CA PHE A 129 9.09 -10.52 -4.64
C PHE A 129 10.62 -10.60 -4.79
N LEU A 130 11.36 -10.51 -3.69
CA LEU A 130 12.81 -10.61 -3.70
C LEU A 130 13.30 -12.03 -4.04
N ASN A 131 12.61 -13.08 -3.57
CA ASN A 131 12.96 -14.48 -3.86
C ASN A 131 12.83 -14.82 -5.34
N VAL A 132 11.84 -14.25 -6.03
CA VAL A 132 11.61 -14.51 -7.46
C VAL A 132 12.46 -13.63 -8.38
N GLY A 133 13.37 -12.82 -7.82
CA GLY A 133 14.34 -12.00 -8.57
C GLY A 133 13.98 -10.52 -8.69
N GLY A 134 12.99 -10.05 -7.94
CA GLY A 134 12.64 -8.64 -7.84
C GLY A 134 13.76 -7.81 -7.21
N LYS A 135 13.87 -6.55 -7.64
CA LYS A 135 14.88 -5.60 -7.14
C LYS A 135 14.32 -4.76 -5.99
N PRO A 136 15.03 -4.60 -4.85
CA PRO A 136 14.55 -3.79 -3.71
C PRO A 136 14.03 -2.40 -4.06
N GLU A 137 14.64 -1.74 -5.05
CA GLU A 137 14.25 -0.39 -5.51
C GLU A 137 12.80 -0.35 -5.98
N VAL A 138 12.31 -1.42 -6.61
CA VAL A 138 10.91 -1.53 -7.07
C VAL A 138 9.94 -1.41 -5.91
N LEU A 139 10.24 -2.02 -4.75
CA LEU A 139 9.37 -1.98 -3.58
C LEU A 139 9.20 -0.55 -3.04
N VAL A 140 10.29 0.22 -3.00
CA VAL A 140 10.25 1.63 -2.58
C VAL A 140 9.51 2.48 -3.61
N GLU A 141 9.67 2.22 -4.90
CA GLU A 141 8.90 2.93 -5.92
C GLU A 141 7.41 2.56 -5.95
N LEU A 142 7.03 1.35 -5.50
CA LEU A 142 5.62 1.04 -5.21
C LEU A 142 5.08 1.89 -4.06
N CYS A 143 5.89 2.19 -3.03
CA CYS A 143 5.49 3.14 -1.98
C CYS A 143 5.27 4.55 -2.53
N PHE A 144 6.13 5.05 -3.44
CA PHE A 144 5.91 6.35 -4.09
C PHE A 144 4.63 6.37 -4.93
N LEU A 145 4.36 5.31 -5.68
CA LEU A 145 3.11 5.17 -6.42
C LEU A 145 1.90 5.17 -5.47
N ALA A 146 2.00 4.47 -4.34
CA ALA A 146 0.96 4.44 -3.31
C ALA A 146 0.72 5.81 -2.67
N ILE A 147 1.73 6.69 -2.53
CA ILE A 147 1.49 8.06 -2.04
C ILE A 147 0.49 8.79 -2.94
N GLY A 148 0.60 8.63 -4.26
CA GLY A 148 -0.27 9.28 -5.23
C GLY A 148 -1.68 8.67 -5.33
N ILE A 149 -1.82 7.37 -5.03
CA ILE A 149 -3.07 6.63 -5.22
C ILE A 149 -3.82 6.38 -3.89
N CYS A 150 -3.08 5.98 -2.86
CA CYS A 150 -3.58 5.55 -1.55
C CYS A 150 -3.26 6.55 -0.42
N GLY A 151 -2.37 7.51 -0.67
CA GLY A 151 -1.91 8.50 0.31
C GLY A 151 -0.67 8.07 1.10
N PHE A 152 -0.05 9.03 1.80
CA PHE A 152 1.18 8.83 2.58
C PHE A 152 1.11 7.70 3.63
N PRO A 153 0.04 7.54 4.43
CA PRO A 153 0.00 6.51 5.48
C PRO A 153 0.26 5.09 4.96
N ALA A 154 -0.33 4.71 3.83
CA ALA A 154 -0.15 3.39 3.24
C ALA A 154 1.31 3.11 2.83
N ALA A 155 2.00 4.15 2.33
CA ALA A 155 3.39 4.05 1.90
C ALA A 155 4.36 3.96 3.09
N ILE A 156 4.17 4.80 4.12
CA ILE A 156 5.05 4.91 5.29
C ILE A 156 5.24 3.56 5.99
N ASP A 157 4.13 2.88 6.29
CA ASP A 157 4.17 1.61 7.02
C ASP A 157 4.82 0.50 6.20
N THR A 158 4.53 0.45 4.89
CA THR A 158 5.15 -0.53 4.01
C THR A 158 6.65 -0.30 3.91
N THR A 159 7.10 0.96 3.87
CA THR A 159 8.53 1.30 3.90
C THR A 159 9.23 0.77 5.16
N ALA A 160 8.56 0.78 6.32
CA ALA A 160 9.11 0.18 7.53
C ALA A 160 9.28 -1.35 7.38
N VAL A 161 8.29 -2.04 6.81
CA VAL A 161 8.38 -3.49 6.55
C VAL A 161 9.50 -3.80 5.55
N ILE A 162 9.62 -3.03 4.48
CA ILE A 162 10.70 -3.18 3.48
C ILE A 162 12.06 -3.05 4.16
N ARG A 163 12.26 -2.01 4.97
CA ARG A 163 13.52 -1.78 5.70
C ARG A 163 13.88 -2.99 6.57
N ASP A 164 12.92 -3.51 7.33
CA ASP A 164 13.16 -4.64 8.23
C ASP A 164 13.52 -5.91 7.44
N VAL A 165 12.84 -6.18 6.32
CA VAL A 165 13.17 -7.32 5.42
C VAL A 165 14.56 -7.18 4.81
N LEU A 166 14.90 -6.02 4.26
CA LEU A 166 16.21 -5.80 3.64
C LEU A 166 17.34 -5.91 4.67
N GLN A 167 17.14 -5.40 5.88
CA GLN A 167 18.10 -5.51 6.98
C GLN A 167 18.35 -6.98 7.35
N GLU A 168 17.30 -7.79 7.48
CA GLU A 168 17.42 -9.22 7.79
C GLU A 168 18.10 -10.00 6.66
N ARG A 169 17.88 -9.59 5.41
CA ARG A 169 18.54 -10.16 4.23
C ARG A 169 19.98 -9.65 4.01
N GLY A 170 20.41 -8.64 4.76
CA GLY A 170 21.69 -7.96 4.52
C GLY A 170 21.79 -7.31 3.14
N GLN A 171 20.65 -6.94 2.54
CA GLN A 171 20.59 -6.31 1.23
C GLN A 171 20.61 -4.79 1.36
N GLN A 172 21.35 -4.15 0.46
CA GLN A 172 21.39 -2.69 0.33
C GLN A 172 20.66 -2.27 -0.94
N MET A 173 20.13 -1.06 -0.94
CA MET A 173 19.54 -0.44 -2.12
C MET A 173 20.00 1.01 -2.23
N GLN A 174 19.91 1.57 -3.44
CA GLN A 174 20.16 2.99 -3.66
C GLN A 174 18.84 3.72 -3.91
N PRO A 175 18.50 4.73 -3.10
CA PRO A 175 17.29 5.54 -3.33
C PRO A 175 17.37 6.31 -4.65
N VAL A 176 16.23 6.44 -5.33
CA VAL A 176 16.11 7.32 -6.51
C VAL A 176 15.90 8.76 -6.01
N PRO A 177 16.82 9.70 -6.33
CA PRO A 177 16.77 11.05 -5.78
C PRO A 177 15.59 11.85 -6.32
N LEU A 178 15.16 12.87 -5.57
CA LEU A 178 14.20 13.86 -6.07
C LEU A 178 14.79 14.71 -7.20
N GLY A 179 13.92 15.13 -8.12
CA GLY A 179 14.27 16.10 -9.16
C GLY A 179 14.73 17.43 -8.57
N LYS A 180 15.79 18.00 -9.13
CA LYS A 180 16.33 19.32 -8.76
C LYS A 180 15.79 20.41 -9.69
N GLY A 181 15.77 21.66 -9.24
CA GLY A 181 15.48 22.83 -10.08
C GLY A 181 14.55 23.86 -9.43
N ASP A 182 14.19 24.87 -10.22
CA ASP A 182 13.22 25.92 -9.86
C ASP A 182 11.78 25.39 -9.80
N GLY A 183 11.54 24.16 -10.27
CA GLY A 183 10.24 23.51 -10.28
C GLY A 183 9.43 23.77 -11.56
N THR A 184 9.82 24.69 -12.45
CA THR A 184 9.12 24.94 -13.72
C THR A 184 9.08 23.66 -14.57
N GLU A 185 10.18 22.90 -14.58
CA GLU A 185 10.24 21.60 -15.26
C GLU A 185 9.33 20.54 -14.60
N ARG A 186 9.07 20.64 -13.29
CA ARG A 186 8.10 19.77 -12.58
C ARG A 186 6.69 20.00 -13.13
N HIS A 187 6.29 21.26 -13.30
CA HIS A 187 5.00 21.62 -13.87
C HIS A 187 4.85 21.11 -15.30
N LEU A 188 5.84 21.38 -16.16
CA LEU A 188 5.82 20.96 -17.57
C LEU A 188 5.79 19.43 -17.73
N ARG A 189 6.60 18.70 -16.95
CA ARG A 189 6.51 17.22 -16.89
C ARG A 189 5.12 16.76 -16.47
N GLY A 190 4.52 17.45 -15.50
CA GLY A 190 3.18 17.18 -15.02
C GLY A 190 2.12 17.31 -16.12
N LEU A 191 2.14 18.40 -16.88
CA LEU A 191 1.21 18.62 -17.99
C LEU A 191 1.39 17.58 -19.10
N ARG A 192 2.63 17.29 -19.51
CA ARG A 192 2.91 16.25 -20.51
C ARG A 192 2.43 14.88 -20.06
N HIS A 193 2.70 14.54 -18.81
CA HIS A 193 2.27 13.26 -18.23
C HIS A 193 0.75 13.16 -18.14
N LEU A 194 0.07 14.21 -17.67
CA LEU A 194 -1.39 14.28 -17.56
C LEU A 194 -2.08 14.27 -18.93
N ALA A 195 -1.55 14.96 -19.95
CA ALA A 195 -2.09 14.92 -21.31
C ALA A 195 -2.07 13.51 -21.90
N ALA A 196 -1.06 12.71 -21.55
CA ALA A 196 -1.03 11.29 -21.90
C ALA A 196 -2.07 10.44 -21.14
N HIS A 197 -2.65 10.94 -20.04
CA HIS A 197 -3.67 10.28 -19.20
C HIS A 197 -5.10 10.54 -19.69
N GLY A 198 -5.41 10.02 -20.88
CA GLY A 198 -6.76 10.06 -21.46
C GLY A 198 -7.13 11.36 -22.16
N GLU A 199 -8.06 11.26 -23.11
CA GLU A 199 -8.38 12.33 -24.08
C GLU A 199 -8.97 13.60 -23.44
N ASN A 200 -9.68 13.46 -22.32
CA ASN A 200 -10.36 14.56 -21.65
C ASN A 200 -9.53 15.18 -20.49
N ALA A 201 -8.26 14.81 -20.33
CA ALA A 201 -7.45 15.31 -19.23
C ALA A 201 -7.30 16.84 -19.21
N PRO A 202 -7.03 17.54 -20.35
CA PRO A 202 -6.95 19.00 -20.35
C PRO A 202 -8.28 19.67 -19.97
N GLN A 203 -9.40 19.14 -20.49
CA GLN A 203 -10.74 19.66 -20.17
C GLN A 203 -11.06 19.53 -18.67
N ARG A 204 -10.78 18.36 -18.08
CA ARG A 204 -10.99 18.12 -16.64
C ARG A 204 -10.08 18.98 -15.78
N LEU A 205 -8.83 19.20 -16.22
CA LEU A 205 -7.92 20.09 -15.53
C LEU A 205 -8.45 21.53 -15.50
N ARG A 206 -8.96 22.04 -16.63
CA ARG A 206 -9.58 23.38 -16.70
C ARG A 206 -10.78 23.52 -15.75
N GLN A 207 -11.70 22.56 -15.79
CA GLN A 207 -12.86 22.53 -14.88
C GLN A 207 -12.43 22.51 -13.40
N LEU A 208 -11.38 21.75 -13.09
CA LEU A 208 -10.83 21.69 -11.75
C LEU A 208 -10.17 23.03 -11.35
N ALA A 209 -9.47 23.67 -12.27
CA ALA A 209 -8.82 24.96 -12.04
C ALA A 209 -9.83 26.09 -11.82
N GLU A 210 -10.99 26.06 -12.49
CA GLU A 210 -12.12 26.98 -12.24
C GLU A 210 -12.65 26.85 -10.80
N THR A 211 -12.65 25.64 -10.25
CA THR A 211 -13.12 25.37 -8.88
C THR A 211 -12.04 25.65 -7.83
N SER A 212 -10.82 25.18 -8.08
CA SER A 212 -9.67 25.29 -7.18
C SER A 212 -8.37 25.28 -7.99
N PRO A 213 -7.84 26.46 -8.37
CA PRO A 213 -6.60 26.54 -9.14
C PRO A 213 -5.42 25.95 -8.39
N VAL A 214 -5.43 26.02 -7.05
CA VAL A 214 -4.40 25.39 -6.22
C VAL A 214 -4.45 23.86 -6.34
N PHE A 215 -5.64 23.27 -6.26
CA PHE A 215 -5.73 21.80 -6.32
C PHE A 215 -5.37 21.29 -7.71
N ALA A 216 -5.77 22.00 -8.77
CA ALA A 216 -5.30 21.73 -10.13
C ALA A 216 -3.76 21.80 -10.24
N LYS A 217 -3.13 22.83 -9.64
CA LYS A 217 -1.67 22.94 -9.59
C LYS A 217 -1.02 21.76 -8.86
N LEU A 218 -1.53 21.35 -7.70
CA LEU A 218 -1.01 20.20 -6.95
C LEU A 218 -1.15 18.90 -7.74
N LEU A 219 -2.28 18.70 -8.42
CA LEU A 219 -2.49 17.55 -9.29
C LEU A 219 -1.44 17.48 -10.41
N VAL A 220 -1.20 18.61 -11.09
CA VAL A 220 -0.21 18.69 -12.17
C VAL A 220 1.20 18.50 -11.61
N GLU A 221 1.60 19.29 -10.62
CA GLU A 221 2.98 19.38 -10.19
C GLU A 221 3.43 18.23 -9.28
N PHE A 222 2.62 17.86 -8.29
CA PHE A 222 3.01 16.83 -7.33
C PHE A 222 2.67 15.43 -7.86
N LEU A 223 1.41 15.18 -8.22
CA LEU A 223 1.01 13.84 -8.67
C LEU A 223 1.64 13.48 -10.02
N HIS A 224 1.38 14.28 -11.06
CA HIS A 224 1.86 13.96 -12.41
C HIS A 224 3.31 14.42 -12.65
N GLY A 225 3.71 15.54 -12.05
CA GLY A 225 4.98 16.20 -12.28
C GLY A 225 6.10 15.78 -11.34
N GLU A 226 5.81 15.06 -10.26
CA GLU A 226 6.82 14.60 -9.31
C GLU A 226 6.70 13.09 -9.10
N LEU A 227 5.57 12.59 -8.58
CA LEU A 227 5.39 11.18 -8.20
C LEU A 227 5.35 10.21 -9.39
N LEU A 228 4.41 10.39 -10.32
CA LEU A 228 4.17 9.40 -11.38
C LEU A 228 5.28 9.39 -12.45
N THR A 229 6.05 10.48 -12.51
CA THR A 229 7.21 10.63 -13.39
C THR A 229 8.54 10.29 -12.73
N ARG A 230 8.54 9.74 -11.50
CA ARG A 230 9.76 9.16 -10.90
C ARG A 230 10.29 8.01 -11.74
N ASP A 231 11.62 7.91 -11.79
CA ASP A 231 12.34 6.78 -12.34
C ASP A 231 12.35 5.60 -11.35
N GLY A 232 12.75 4.40 -11.79
CA GLY A 232 12.90 3.22 -10.92
C GLY A 232 11.80 2.17 -11.06
N LEU A 233 10.67 2.51 -11.68
CA LEU A 233 9.69 1.54 -12.21
C LEU A 233 9.60 1.66 -13.73
N ASP A 234 9.70 0.54 -14.43
CA ASP A 234 9.35 0.49 -15.84
C ASP A 234 7.86 0.79 -16.04
N ALA A 235 7.49 1.22 -17.25
CA ALA A 235 6.13 1.65 -17.55
C ALA A 235 5.11 0.53 -17.29
N LYS A 236 5.39 -0.71 -17.70
CA LYS A 236 4.43 -1.81 -17.55
C LYS A 236 4.16 -2.07 -16.06
N THR A 237 5.20 -2.26 -15.25
CA THR A 237 5.04 -2.51 -13.80
C THR A 237 4.34 -1.34 -13.11
N LYS A 238 4.71 -0.09 -13.43
CA LYS A 238 4.08 1.11 -12.84
C LYS A 238 2.57 1.15 -13.07
N TYR A 239 2.12 0.99 -14.30
CA TYR A 239 0.68 1.09 -14.61
C TYR A 239 -0.11 -0.13 -14.14
N LEU A 240 0.43 -1.34 -14.23
CA LEU A 240 -0.24 -2.51 -13.69
C LEU A 240 -0.37 -2.44 -12.16
N SER A 241 0.65 -1.94 -11.45
CA SER A 241 0.58 -1.71 -10.00
C SER A 241 -0.44 -0.65 -9.63
N ALA A 242 -0.52 0.44 -10.41
CA ALA A 242 -1.54 1.48 -10.20
C ALA A 242 -2.96 0.95 -10.40
N ILE A 243 -3.16 0.14 -11.46
CA ILE A 243 -4.43 -0.55 -11.73
C ILE A 243 -4.79 -1.48 -10.59
N SER A 244 -3.82 -2.26 -10.08
CA SER A 244 -3.98 -3.15 -8.93
C SER A 244 -4.45 -2.37 -7.69
N MET A 245 -3.75 -1.29 -7.33
CA MET A 245 -4.12 -0.43 -6.19
C MET A 245 -5.53 0.17 -6.33
N LEU A 246 -5.84 0.75 -7.50
CA LEU A 246 -7.13 1.39 -7.76
C LEU A 246 -8.30 0.40 -7.75
N ALA A 247 -8.11 -0.78 -8.33
CA ALA A 247 -9.12 -1.83 -8.36
C ALA A 247 -9.31 -2.46 -6.98
N THR A 248 -8.23 -2.64 -6.20
CA THR A 248 -8.31 -3.08 -4.80
C THR A 248 -9.06 -2.09 -3.92
N ALA A 249 -8.83 -0.77 -4.10
CA ALA A 249 -9.56 0.26 -3.36
C ALA A 249 -11.05 0.35 -3.75
N GLY A 250 -11.40 0.02 -5.00
CA GLY A 250 -12.77 -0.16 -5.48
C GLY A 250 -13.65 1.10 -5.53
N ASN A 251 -13.14 2.27 -5.13
CA ASN A 251 -13.90 3.51 -4.98
C ASN A 251 -13.59 4.58 -6.04
N SER A 252 -12.72 4.28 -7.02
CA SER A 252 -12.16 5.27 -7.96
C SER A 252 -12.28 4.81 -9.42
N ARG A 253 -13.51 4.55 -9.88
CA ARG A 253 -13.81 3.99 -11.21
C ARG A 253 -13.21 4.78 -12.37
N GLN A 254 -13.34 6.11 -12.36
CA GLN A 254 -12.81 6.94 -13.45
C GLN A 254 -11.27 6.90 -13.48
N SER A 255 -10.62 6.96 -12.32
CA SER A 255 -9.16 6.82 -12.23
C SER A 255 -8.71 5.47 -12.76
N LEU A 256 -9.38 4.37 -12.40
CA LEU A 256 -9.06 3.04 -12.94
C LEU A 256 -9.13 3.03 -14.49
N ARG A 257 -10.15 3.66 -15.08
CA ARG A 257 -10.28 3.79 -16.54
C ARG A 257 -9.12 4.56 -17.15
N ASP A 258 -8.75 5.70 -16.55
CA ASP A 258 -7.67 6.55 -17.05
C ASP A 258 -6.31 5.83 -17.03
N TYR A 259 -6.03 5.06 -15.98
CA TYR A 259 -4.79 4.27 -15.85
C TYR A 259 -4.76 3.06 -16.80
N VAL A 260 -5.90 2.39 -17.03
CA VAL A 260 -6.00 1.33 -18.05
C VAL A 260 -5.73 1.88 -19.45
N LEU A 261 -6.33 3.01 -19.82
CA LEU A 261 -6.07 3.66 -21.11
C LEU A 261 -4.61 4.07 -21.23
N SER A 262 -4.02 4.60 -20.15
CA SER A 262 -2.61 5.00 -20.11
C SER A 262 -1.66 3.81 -20.24
N ALA A 263 -2.02 2.65 -19.68
CA ALA A 263 -1.28 1.39 -19.81
C ALA A 263 -1.29 0.90 -21.27
N LEU A 264 -2.48 0.86 -21.90
CA LEU A 264 -2.64 0.46 -23.29
C LEU A 264 -1.82 1.34 -24.24
N ARG A 265 -1.85 2.66 -24.06
CA ARG A 265 -1.06 3.63 -24.86
C ARG A 265 0.45 3.41 -24.74
N ARG A 266 0.91 2.76 -23.67
CA ARG A 266 2.32 2.45 -23.40
C ARG A 266 2.68 0.99 -23.74
N GLY A 267 1.81 0.30 -24.46
CA GLY A 267 2.05 -1.04 -24.98
C GLY A 267 1.76 -2.17 -23.98
N VAL A 268 1.16 -1.90 -22.83
CA VAL A 268 0.68 -2.97 -21.93
C VAL A 268 -0.47 -3.69 -22.62
N ALA A 269 -0.40 -5.01 -22.72
CA ALA A 269 -1.42 -5.78 -23.41
C ALA A 269 -2.71 -5.88 -22.58
N ARG A 270 -3.87 -5.99 -23.26
CA ARG A 270 -5.17 -6.22 -22.59
C ARG A 270 -5.12 -7.45 -21.69
N ASP A 271 -4.46 -8.51 -22.13
CA ASP A 271 -4.32 -9.75 -21.37
C ASP A 271 -3.52 -9.53 -20.07
N GLU A 272 -2.47 -8.72 -20.07
CA GLU A 272 -1.70 -8.39 -18.87
C GLU A 272 -2.54 -7.59 -17.86
N ILE A 273 -3.39 -6.68 -18.34
CA ILE A 273 -4.35 -5.94 -17.50
C ILE A 273 -5.40 -6.90 -16.93
N ILE A 274 -5.90 -7.83 -17.74
CA ILE A 274 -6.83 -8.86 -17.28
C ILE A 274 -6.18 -9.73 -16.20
N GLU A 275 -4.94 -10.18 -16.39
CA GLU A 275 -4.20 -10.97 -15.40
C GLU A 275 -4.03 -10.22 -14.07
N ALA A 276 -3.77 -8.91 -14.11
CA ALA A 276 -3.71 -8.07 -12.92
C ALA A 276 -5.04 -8.08 -12.15
N ILE A 277 -6.19 -7.98 -12.84
CA ILE A 277 -7.51 -8.02 -12.19
C ILE A 277 -7.89 -9.44 -11.72
N ILE A 278 -7.54 -10.50 -12.45
CA ILE A 278 -7.74 -11.89 -11.99
C ILE A 278 -7.02 -12.12 -10.67
N GLN A 279 -5.80 -11.60 -10.53
CA GLN A 279 -5.00 -11.77 -9.33
C GLN A 279 -5.66 -11.16 -8.08
N LEU A 280 -6.48 -10.11 -8.26
CA LEU A 280 -7.23 -9.51 -7.17
C LEU A 280 -8.29 -10.44 -6.57
N THR A 281 -8.71 -11.50 -7.25
CA THR A 281 -9.61 -12.49 -6.64
C THR A 281 -9.00 -13.18 -5.41
N VAL A 282 -7.67 -13.27 -5.34
CA VAL A 282 -6.92 -13.84 -4.22
C VAL A 282 -6.65 -12.79 -3.15
N TYR A 283 -6.14 -11.63 -3.56
CA TYR A 283 -5.62 -10.65 -2.61
C TYR A 283 -6.67 -9.63 -2.15
N ALA A 284 -7.63 -9.24 -2.99
CA ALA A 284 -8.69 -8.28 -2.67
C ALA A 284 -10.11 -8.89 -2.68
N GLY A 285 -10.22 -10.18 -3.02
CA GLY A 285 -11.47 -10.91 -3.13
C GLY A 285 -12.24 -10.68 -4.43
N PHE A 286 -13.18 -11.60 -4.71
CA PHE A 286 -14.01 -11.56 -5.91
C PHE A 286 -14.80 -10.25 -6.12
N PRO A 287 -15.41 -9.62 -5.09
CA PRO A 287 -16.16 -8.37 -5.30
C PRO A 287 -15.32 -7.24 -5.90
N ALA A 288 -14.10 -7.03 -5.38
CA ALA A 288 -13.18 -6.02 -5.91
C ALA A 288 -12.75 -6.35 -7.35
N ALA A 289 -12.40 -7.61 -7.61
CA ALA A 289 -12.03 -8.08 -8.94
C ALA A 289 -13.18 -7.90 -9.95
N LEU A 290 -14.42 -8.20 -9.58
CA LEU A 290 -15.60 -8.06 -10.45
C LEU A 290 -15.88 -6.60 -10.81
N VAL A 291 -15.79 -5.67 -9.85
CA VAL A 291 -15.92 -4.22 -10.11
C VAL A 291 -14.84 -3.74 -11.09
N GLY A 292 -13.60 -4.22 -10.90
CA GLY A 292 -12.51 -3.98 -11.84
C GLY A 292 -12.82 -4.51 -13.24
N PHE A 293 -13.27 -5.76 -13.33
CA PHE A 293 -13.61 -6.42 -14.59
C PHE A 293 -14.73 -5.70 -15.36
N PHE A 294 -15.83 -5.35 -14.70
CA PHE A 294 -16.90 -4.62 -15.36
C PHE A 294 -16.43 -3.26 -15.87
N THR A 295 -15.56 -2.59 -15.12
CA THR A 295 -14.97 -1.31 -15.51
C THR A 295 -14.11 -1.43 -16.76
N ILE A 296 -13.18 -2.40 -16.82
CA ILE A 296 -12.31 -2.57 -17.98
C ILE A 296 -13.04 -3.15 -19.20
N ALA A 297 -14.03 -4.03 -18.99
CA ALA A 297 -14.83 -4.59 -20.08
C ALA A 297 -15.67 -3.51 -20.77
N GLU A 298 -16.24 -2.59 -20.01
CA GLU A 298 -16.93 -1.42 -20.57
C GLU A 298 -15.97 -0.52 -21.35
N LEU A 299 -14.80 -0.22 -20.78
CA LEU A 299 -13.78 0.60 -21.44
C LEU A 299 -13.27 -0.05 -22.74
N PHE A 300 -13.00 -1.35 -22.76
CA PHE A 300 -12.54 -2.04 -23.98
C PHE A 300 -13.60 -1.98 -25.08
N ARG A 301 -14.88 -2.16 -24.77
CA ARG A 301 -15.97 -1.99 -25.75
C ARG A 301 -16.02 -0.57 -26.31
N GLU A 302 -15.84 0.45 -25.46
CA GLU A 302 -15.78 1.84 -25.91
C GLU A 302 -14.59 2.11 -26.84
N ILE A 303 -13.41 1.59 -26.50
CA ILE A 303 -12.20 1.72 -27.32
C ILE A 303 -12.41 1.03 -28.68
N ASP A 304 -12.93 -0.19 -28.69
CA ASP A 304 -13.18 -0.96 -29.92
C ASP A 304 -14.22 -0.27 -30.81
N ALA A 305 -15.23 0.38 -30.22
CA ALA A 305 -16.21 1.19 -30.94
C ALA A 305 -15.61 2.50 -31.50
N LYS A 306 -14.65 3.11 -30.79
CA LYS A 306 -14.02 4.37 -31.18
C LYS A 306 -12.84 4.20 -32.14
N ALA A 307 -12.23 3.01 -32.25
CA ALA A 307 -11.09 2.74 -33.13
C ALA A 307 -11.32 3.02 -34.64
N VAL A 308 -12.54 3.44 -35.02
CA VAL A 308 -12.91 3.90 -36.37
C VAL A 308 -12.57 5.38 -36.62
N LEU A 309 -12.30 6.18 -35.60
CA LEU A 309 -11.91 7.58 -35.74
C LEU A 309 -10.90 7.91 -34.66
N LEU A 310 -9.74 8.45 -35.01
CA LEU A 310 -9.12 9.61 -34.34
C LEU A 310 -7.74 9.92 -34.96
N SER A 311 -7.54 11.22 -35.21
CA SER A 311 -6.27 11.89 -35.48
C SER A 311 -5.75 12.56 -34.21
N GLU A 312 -4.44 12.71 -34.12
CA GLU A 312 -3.73 13.35 -33.00
C GLU A 312 -3.90 14.88 -33.02
N SER A 313 -4.01 15.48 -31.84
CA SER A 313 -3.79 16.92 -31.63
C SER A 313 -2.67 17.09 -30.60
N ASP A 314 -1.55 17.62 -31.06
CA ASP A 314 -0.34 17.82 -30.27
C ASP A 314 -0.19 19.33 -30.01
N GLU A 315 -0.87 19.82 -28.96
CA GLU A 315 -0.62 21.17 -28.44
C GLU A 315 0.46 21.08 -27.35
N THR A 316 1.54 21.84 -27.53
CA THR A 316 2.57 22.00 -26.52
C THR A 316 2.02 22.83 -25.35
N PRO A 317 2.02 22.31 -24.10
CA PRO A 317 1.48 23.04 -22.97
C PRO A 317 2.31 24.27 -22.60
N ASP A 318 1.65 25.32 -22.11
CA ASP A 318 2.31 26.54 -21.64
C ASP A 318 3.21 26.28 -20.42
N SER A 319 4.31 27.05 -20.31
CA SER A 319 5.20 27.01 -19.16
C SER A 319 4.76 28.02 -18.09
N GLU A 320 4.25 27.53 -16.96
CA GLU A 320 4.03 28.36 -15.77
C GLU A 320 5.23 28.30 -14.80
N PRO A 321 5.68 29.45 -14.26
CA PRO A 321 6.69 29.47 -13.20
C PRO A 321 6.21 28.69 -11.96
N SER A 322 7.03 27.74 -11.53
CA SER A 322 6.80 26.99 -10.29
C SER A 322 7.81 27.38 -9.21
N GLU A 323 7.49 27.05 -7.96
CA GLU A 323 8.37 27.29 -6.83
C GLU A 323 9.45 26.20 -6.69
N ALA A 324 10.66 26.64 -6.34
CA ALA A 324 11.83 25.81 -6.12
C ALA A 324 11.66 24.87 -4.91
N HIS A 325 12.23 23.67 -5.00
CA HIS A 325 12.16 22.66 -3.94
C HIS A 325 12.69 23.17 -2.58
N ALA A 326 13.78 23.95 -2.59
CA ALA A 326 14.39 24.49 -1.37
C ALA A 326 13.45 25.42 -0.59
N SER A 327 12.67 26.25 -1.30
CA SER A 327 11.71 27.17 -0.68
C SER A 327 10.55 26.41 -0.05
N ARG A 328 10.00 25.41 -0.76
CA ARG A 328 8.96 24.50 -0.25
C ARG A 328 9.45 23.75 1.00
N PHE A 329 10.68 23.23 0.96
CA PHE A 329 11.28 22.51 2.08
C PHE A 329 11.45 23.40 3.30
N LYS A 330 11.99 24.61 3.15
CA LYS A 330 12.17 25.55 4.26
C LYS A 330 10.84 25.86 4.95
N ARG A 331 9.82 26.27 4.16
CA ARG A 331 8.47 26.54 4.67
C ARG A 331 7.86 25.31 5.36
N GLY A 332 8.07 24.13 4.78
CA GLY A 332 7.62 22.87 5.35
C GLY A 332 8.28 22.53 6.67
N ALA A 333 9.60 22.68 6.77
CA ALA A 333 10.34 22.44 8.01
C ALA A 333 9.92 23.39 9.14
N ASP A 334 9.74 24.68 8.82
CA ASP A 334 9.24 25.68 9.77
C ASP A 334 7.82 25.29 10.24
N THR A 335 6.94 24.89 9.31
CA THR A 335 5.56 24.48 9.62
C THR A 335 5.53 23.21 10.48
N LEU A 336 6.33 22.20 10.12
CA LEU A 336 6.46 20.95 10.86
C LEU A 336 6.93 21.21 12.29
N SER A 337 7.97 22.03 12.47
CA SER A 337 8.50 22.38 13.79
C SER A 337 7.46 23.02 14.70
N VAL A 338 6.63 23.92 14.16
CA VAL A 338 5.57 24.59 14.92
C VAL A 338 4.47 23.61 15.31
N ILE A 339 4.09 22.70 14.41
CA ILE A 339 2.96 21.80 14.59
C ILE A 339 3.33 20.61 15.50
N SER A 340 4.44 19.93 15.23
CA SER A 340 4.77 18.68 15.90
C SER A 340 5.52 18.87 17.21
N GLY A 341 6.02 20.07 17.51
CA GLY A 341 6.80 20.31 18.73
C GLY A 341 8.05 19.42 18.84
N GLY A 342 8.65 19.00 17.71
CA GLY A 342 9.84 18.15 17.65
C GLY A 342 9.61 16.67 17.30
N THR A 343 8.42 16.10 17.51
CA THR A 343 8.18 14.65 17.25
C THR A 343 8.15 14.31 15.76
N GLY A 344 7.65 15.23 14.93
CA GLY A 344 7.58 15.08 13.48
C GLY A 344 8.93 14.94 12.80
N GLN A 345 9.99 15.57 13.34
CA GLN A 345 11.35 15.42 12.83
C GLN A 345 11.88 13.98 12.99
N ALA A 346 11.51 13.28 14.06
CA ALA A 346 11.92 11.90 14.28
C ALA A 346 11.33 10.94 13.23
N ILE A 347 10.09 11.19 12.80
CA ILE A 347 9.44 10.42 11.72
C ILE A 347 10.20 10.61 10.41
N VAL A 348 10.54 11.86 10.07
CA VAL A 348 11.29 12.18 8.85
C VAL A 348 12.67 11.50 8.87
N ALA A 349 13.38 11.55 10.00
CA ALA A 349 14.68 10.90 10.16
C ALA A 349 14.60 9.37 10.03
N GLY A 350 13.46 8.76 10.39
CA GLY A 350 13.24 7.32 10.26
C GLY A 350 13.34 6.78 8.83
N PHE A 351 13.29 7.65 7.81
CA PHE A 351 13.39 7.28 6.41
C PHE A 351 14.81 7.38 5.82
N GLU A 352 15.77 7.99 6.51
CA GLU A 352 17.09 8.34 5.96
C GLU A 352 17.83 7.16 5.31
N ASN A 353 17.69 5.97 5.89
CA ASN A 353 18.43 4.78 5.46
C ASN A 353 17.77 3.99 4.33
N ILE A 354 16.51 4.28 3.98
CA ILE A 354 15.73 3.44 3.06
C ILE A 354 15.05 4.23 1.95
N ALA A 355 14.38 5.33 2.30
CA ALA A 355 13.59 6.13 1.37
C ALA A 355 13.59 7.61 1.82
N PRO A 356 14.77 8.26 1.90
CA PRO A 356 14.90 9.63 2.40
C PRO A 356 14.00 10.62 1.66
N GLU A 357 13.66 10.34 0.40
CA GLU A 357 12.76 11.15 -0.41
C GLU A 357 11.31 11.13 0.11
N ILE A 358 10.84 10.05 0.76
CA ILE A 358 9.52 10.06 1.43
C ILE A 358 9.52 11.08 2.57
N GLY A 359 10.57 11.09 3.41
CA GLY A 359 10.74 12.07 4.46
C GLY A 359 10.78 13.51 3.91
N GLN A 360 11.52 13.72 2.81
CA GLN A 360 11.56 15.01 2.12
C GLN A 360 10.19 15.43 1.58
N MET A 361 9.40 14.51 0.99
CA MET A 361 8.06 14.79 0.49
C MET A 361 7.05 15.10 1.59
N ILE A 362 7.14 14.44 2.75
CA ILE A 362 6.34 14.81 3.92
C ILE A 362 6.59 16.29 4.27
N VAL A 363 7.86 16.70 4.30
CA VAL A 363 8.23 18.09 4.59
C VAL A 363 7.77 19.04 3.48
N THR A 364 8.11 18.77 2.21
CA THR A 364 7.84 19.71 1.10
C THR A 364 6.37 19.76 0.71
N HIS A 365 5.70 18.63 0.58
CA HIS A 365 4.30 18.56 0.17
C HIS A 365 3.36 18.71 1.34
N SER A 366 3.40 17.81 2.33
CA SER A 366 2.41 17.83 3.42
C SER A 366 2.56 19.12 4.24
N TYR A 367 3.73 19.39 4.80
CA TYR A 367 3.90 20.58 5.64
C TYR A 367 4.12 21.86 4.82
N GLY A 368 4.87 21.78 3.73
CA GLY A 368 5.21 22.92 2.90
C GLY A 368 4.05 23.42 2.04
N ASP A 369 3.31 22.54 1.36
CA ASP A 369 2.28 22.96 0.41
C ASP A 369 0.85 22.89 0.98
N ILE A 370 0.58 21.97 1.92
CA ILE A 370 -0.76 21.75 2.47
C ILE A 370 -0.96 22.43 3.83
N PHE A 371 -0.17 22.08 4.86
CA PHE A 371 -0.40 22.53 6.23
C PHE A 371 0.01 23.99 6.48
N SER A 372 0.91 24.55 5.67
CA SER A 372 1.31 25.95 5.76
C SER A 372 0.23 26.94 5.29
N ARG A 373 -0.82 26.47 4.60
CA ARG A 373 -1.82 27.32 3.95
C ARG A 373 -2.68 28.10 4.97
N PRO A 374 -2.98 29.38 4.72
CA PRO A 374 -3.66 30.24 5.69
C PRO A 374 -5.19 30.04 5.79
N GLY A 375 -5.82 29.37 4.82
CA GLY A 375 -7.29 29.32 4.74
C GLY A 375 -8.02 28.51 5.83
N ILE A 376 -7.29 27.69 6.58
CA ILE A 376 -7.78 26.94 7.75
C ILE A 376 -6.64 26.95 8.76
N ASP A 377 -6.94 27.21 10.03
CA ASP A 377 -5.94 27.24 11.08
C ASP A 377 -5.33 25.84 11.35
N LYS A 378 -4.19 25.81 12.04
CA LYS A 378 -3.44 24.57 12.27
C LYS A 378 -4.24 23.55 13.07
N LYS A 379 -5.00 23.99 14.09
CA LYS A 379 -5.81 23.11 14.93
C LYS A 379 -6.85 22.37 14.09
N VAL A 380 -7.59 23.09 13.26
CA VAL A 380 -8.61 22.49 12.40
C VAL A 380 -7.99 21.55 11.34
N ARG A 381 -6.79 21.86 10.83
CA ARG A 381 -6.07 20.95 9.93
C ARG A 381 -5.70 19.63 10.60
N GLU A 382 -5.18 19.68 11.82
CA GLU A 382 -4.84 18.47 12.58
C GLU A 382 -6.08 17.64 12.90
N LEU A 383 -7.17 18.27 13.35
CA LEU A 383 -8.45 17.58 13.57
C LEU A 383 -9.00 16.94 12.29
N THR A 384 -8.85 17.59 11.14
CA THR A 384 -9.23 17.02 9.84
C THR A 384 -8.35 15.83 9.47
N ALA A 385 -7.05 15.89 9.75
CA ALA A 385 -6.12 14.78 9.52
C ALA A 385 -6.48 13.56 10.40
N ILE A 386 -6.74 13.79 11.70
CA ILE A 386 -7.25 12.79 12.64
C ILE A 386 -8.53 12.14 12.09
N ALA A 387 -9.49 12.95 11.68
CA ALA A 387 -10.76 12.47 11.12
C ALA A 387 -10.56 11.59 9.88
N SER A 388 -9.68 12.01 8.97
CA SER A 388 -9.35 11.27 7.75
C SER A 388 -8.73 9.91 8.07
N MET A 389 -7.76 9.84 8.97
CA MET A 389 -7.06 8.59 9.30
C MET A 389 -7.95 7.63 10.08
N ALA A 390 -8.72 8.14 11.04
CA ALA A 390 -9.74 7.34 11.73
C ALA A 390 -10.80 6.77 10.76
N SER A 391 -11.15 7.54 9.72
CA SER A 391 -12.10 7.09 8.68
C SER A 391 -11.55 5.97 7.79
N VAL A 392 -10.25 6.01 7.48
CA VAL A 392 -9.56 4.89 6.82
C VAL A 392 -9.59 3.68 7.73
N GLY A 393 -9.19 3.85 9.00
CA GLY A 393 -9.34 2.83 10.04
C GLY A 393 -8.52 1.57 9.77
N THR A 394 -7.39 1.72 9.10
CA THR A 394 -6.44 0.64 8.81
C THR A 394 -5.27 0.66 9.80
N MET A 395 -4.53 -0.44 9.93
CA MET A 395 -3.28 -0.48 10.70
C MET A 395 -2.29 0.57 10.20
N THR A 396 -2.22 0.79 8.88
CA THR A 396 -1.36 1.83 8.28
C THR A 396 -1.71 3.27 8.64
N SER A 397 -2.86 3.49 9.27
CA SER A 397 -3.27 4.82 9.73
C SER A 397 -2.90 5.10 11.18
N GLU A 398 -2.46 4.12 11.97
CA GLU A 398 -2.27 4.27 13.43
C GLU A 398 -1.08 5.15 13.80
N THR A 399 0.09 4.88 13.22
CA THR A 399 1.29 5.69 13.51
C THR A 399 1.06 7.16 13.10
N PRO A 400 0.57 7.45 11.87
CA PRO A 400 0.18 8.81 11.51
C PRO A 400 -0.92 9.40 12.41
N LEU A 401 -1.94 8.62 12.79
CA LEU A 401 -3.02 9.09 13.68
C LEU A 401 -2.47 9.53 15.04
N ARG A 402 -1.54 8.78 15.63
CA ARG A 402 -0.87 9.18 16.87
C ARG A 402 -0.19 10.53 16.74
N VAL A 403 0.59 10.70 15.68
CA VAL A 403 1.37 11.91 15.40
C VAL A 403 0.46 13.12 15.27
N HIS A 404 -0.65 12.98 14.55
CA HIS A 404 -1.59 14.07 14.38
C HIS A 404 -2.45 14.34 15.63
N VAL A 405 -2.75 13.34 16.47
CA VAL A 405 -3.34 13.57 17.80
C VAL A 405 -2.40 14.40 18.67
N GLU A 406 -1.12 14.05 18.74
CA GLU A 406 -0.12 14.82 19.49
C GLU A 406 0.03 16.23 18.93
N ALA A 407 0.11 16.37 17.61
CA ALA A 407 0.21 17.65 16.92
C ALA A 407 -1.02 18.53 17.16
N ALA A 408 -2.24 17.98 17.09
CA ALA A 408 -3.47 18.70 17.39
C ALA A 408 -3.43 19.33 18.78
N LEU A 409 -3.01 18.57 19.79
CA LEU A 409 -2.87 19.05 21.16
C LEU A 409 -1.82 20.16 21.26
N ASN A 410 -0.69 20.01 20.57
CA ASN A 410 0.38 21.03 20.55
C ASN A 410 -0.08 22.36 19.93
N VAL A 411 -0.96 22.32 18.93
CA VAL A 411 -1.52 23.52 18.28
C VAL A 411 -2.83 24.01 18.91
N GLY A 412 -3.16 23.51 20.10
CA GLY A 412 -4.23 24.04 20.94
C GLY A 412 -5.58 23.32 20.84
N ALA A 413 -5.65 22.11 20.26
CA ALA A 413 -6.81 21.25 20.44
C ALA A 413 -6.89 20.76 21.89
N THR A 414 -8.10 20.71 22.41
CA THR A 414 -8.39 20.07 23.70
C THR A 414 -8.57 18.56 23.51
N PRO A 415 -8.35 17.74 24.56
CA PRO A 415 -8.71 16.33 24.54
C PRO A 415 -10.17 16.08 24.14
N VAL A 416 -11.08 16.96 24.57
CA VAL A 416 -12.51 16.91 24.22
C VAL A 416 -12.71 17.12 22.72
N GLU A 417 -12.06 18.11 22.11
CA GLU A 417 -12.15 18.34 20.66
C GLU A 417 -11.65 17.13 19.84
N VAL A 418 -10.60 16.44 20.30
CA VAL A 418 -10.12 15.20 19.67
C VAL A 418 -11.16 14.09 19.79
N ILE A 419 -11.71 13.87 20.99
CA ILE A 419 -12.72 12.82 21.24
C ILE A 419 -14.00 13.07 20.43
N GLU A 420 -14.53 14.30 20.46
CA GLU A 420 -15.73 14.68 19.72
C GLU A 420 -15.53 14.57 18.21
N THR A 421 -14.34 14.90 17.71
CA THR A 421 -13.99 14.69 16.30
C THR A 421 -14.11 13.22 15.91
N LEU A 422 -13.65 12.29 16.76
CA LEU A 422 -13.75 10.85 16.51
C LEU A 422 -15.18 10.33 16.65
N LEU A 423 -15.92 10.76 17.68
CA LEU A 423 -17.33 10.37 17.88
C LEU A 423 -18.22 10.82 16.73
N ASN A 424 -17.95 12.00 16.16
CA ASN A 424 -18.70 12.52 15.02
C ASN A 424 -18.54 11.66 13.74
N LEU A 425 -17.57 10.74 13.69
CA LEU A 425 -17.38 9.83 12.56
C LEU A 425 -18.30 8.60 12.60
N ILE A 426 -18.91 8.28 13.76
CA ILE A 426 -19.74 7.07 13.93
C ILE A 426 -20.79 6.92 12.82
N PRO A 427 -21.57 7.96 12.44
CA PRO A 427 -22.59 7.83 11.40
C PRO A 427 -22.03 7.57 9.99
N TYR A 428 -20.76 7.86 9.75
CA TYR A 428 -20.15 7.83 8.43
C TYR A 428 -19.28 6.59 8.20
N VAL A 429 -18.58 6.12 9.24
CA VAL A 429 -17.57 5.05 9.12
C VAL A 429 -17.82 3.87 10.06
N GLY A 430 -18.85 3.95 10.91
CA GLY A 430 -19.26 2.90 11.82
C GLY A 430 -18.42 2.80 13.09
N TYR A 431 -18.99 2.11 14.09
CA TYR A 431 -18.39 1.96 15.43
C TYR A 431 -16.99 1.33 15.44
N PRO A 432 -16.68 0.23 14.72
CA PRO A 432 -15.40 -0.46 14.89
C PRO A 432 -14.16 0.40 14.57
N LYS A 433 -14.26 1.25 13.55
CA LYS A 433 -13.16 2.16 13.17
C LYS A 433 -12.96 3.27 14.21
N VAL A 434 -14.07 3.82 14.71
CA VAL A 434 -14.06 4.87 15.74
C VAL A 434 -13.54 4.33 17.07
N GLU A 435 -13.97 3.14 17.47
CA GLU A 435 -13.52 2.47 18.70
C GLU A 435 -11.99 2.30 18.70
N ARG A 436 -11.42 1.80 17.60
CA ARG A 436 -9.96 1.67 17.46
C ARG A 436 -9.25 3.01 17.58
N ALA A 437 -9.75 4.05 16.90
CA ALA A 437 -9.16 5.38 16.94
C ALA A 437 -9.25 6.01 18.35
N LEU A 438 -10.37 5.82 19.06
CA LEU A 438 -10.56 6.27 20.44
C LEU A 438 -9.61 5.56 21.40
N ALA A 439 -9.40 4.25 21.25
CA ALA A 439 -8.44 3.51 22.06
C ALA A 439 -7.02 4.07 21.89
N LEU A 440 -6.60 4.36 20.65
CA LEU A 440 -5.29 4.96 20.39
C LEU A 440 -5.19 6.37 20.99
N ALA A 441 -6.19 7.22 20.79
CA ALA A 441 -6.23 8.57 21.36
C ALA A 441 -6.18 8.54 22.90
N GLY A 442 -6.92 7.61 23.52
CA GLY A 442 -6.93 7.42 24.97
C GLY A 442 -5.54 7.12 25.53
N ASN A 443 -4.78 6.23 24.89
CA ASN A 443 -3.40 5.91 25.30
C ASN A 443 -2.50 7.16 25.26
N ILE A 444 -2.59 7.96 24.19
CA ILE A 444 -1.78 9.19 24.02
C ILE A 444 -2.12 10.22 25.10
N LEU A 445 -3.41 10.38 25.41
CA LEU A 445 -3.87 11.31 26.44
C LEU A 445 -3.38 10.89 27.84
N GLN A 446 -3.35 9.59 28.13
CA GLN A 446 -2.79 9.06 29.38
C GLN A 446 -1.27 9.25 29.47
N GLU A 447 -0.54 8.97 28.40
CA GLU A 447 0.91 9.19 28.30
C GLU A 447 1.26 10.68 28.56
N LYS A 448 0.48 11.62 28.01
CA LYS A 448 0.67 13.06 28.23
C LYS A 448 0.24 13.54 29.62
N ALA A 449 -0.74 12.92 30.26
CA ALA A 449 -1.14 13.27 31.61
C ALA A 449 -0.13 12.81 32.68
N SER A 450 0.75 11.86 32.32
CA SER A 450 1.75 11.27 33.22
C SER A 450 3.13 11.94 33.12
N ASN A 451 3.34 12.83 32.14
CA ASN A 451 4.55 13.62 31.92
C ASN A 451 4.29 15.10 32.27
#